data_AF-A0A1X7E8V2-F1
#
_entry.id   AF-A0A1X7E8V2-F1
#
_cell.length_a   1.000
_cell.length_b   1.000
_cell.length_c   1.000
_cell.angle_alpha   90.00
_cell.angle_beta   90.00
_cell.angle_gamma   90.00
#
_symmetry.space_group_name_H-M   'P 1'
#
loop_
_entity.id
_entity.type
_entity.pdbx_description
1 polymer ?
#
loop_
_entity_poly.entity_id
_entity_poly.type
_entity_poly.pdbx_seq_one_letter_code
_entity_poly.pdbx_strand_id
1 'polypeptide(L)'
;MADGGPVEHGFPHLATVRAAVTALYRRLSYGTVHQFAVSVPPADVAFCDVDDLHLGAQRVARELVRHYRLPDARMVVAFREMEHAAHVELTAGPEYFIELNDRFRTHRRDIGAALAHEIMHVYLHRMDLSFPGTRDNEILTDTATTYLGAGWLLLDAFREDGVSSQKLGYLTPEEFGYVLAKRSLVFGEDPSAWFTSAQAYTAYARGLERARHDERQPPLTAAGWAGRRRYARDRRHAQHVAEGAGGSSGGADAADAPYAFAADPAGPLRVTFPCPTCHQRIRVPVKGRVRARCGLCRTVLECDT
;
A
#
# COMPACT_ATOMS: atom_id res chain seq x y z
N MET A 1 -7.88 0.56 -15.96
CA MET A 1 -6.52 1.11 -16.18
C MET A 1 -6.45 1.77 -17.57
N ALA A 2 -5.98 3.02 -17.69
CA ALA A 2 -5.80 3.72 -18.97
C ALA A 2 -4.33 3.85 -19.35
N ASP A 3 -4.00 3.68 -20.63
CA ASP A 3 -2.62 3.74 -21.17
C ASP A 3 -2.23 5.13 -21.68
N GLY A 4 -0.91 5.43 -21.68
CA GLY A 4 -0.32 6.40 -22.61
C GLY A 4 -0.10 7.84 -22.14
N GLY A 5 -0.25 8.15 -20.85
CA GLY A 5 0.13 9.45 -20.28
C GLY A 5 1.60 9.53 -19.82
N PRO A 6 2.20 10.73 -19.68
CA PRO A 6 3.50 10.88 -19.03
C PRO A 6 3.44 10.29 -17.62
N VAL A 7 4.52 9.61 -17.22
CA VAL A 7 4.60 8.97 -15.91
C VAL A 7 4.58 10.05 -14.82
N GLU A 8 3.58 9.99 -13.96
CA GLU A 8 3.57 10.78 -12.73
C GLU A 8 4.55 10.17 -11.74
N HIS A 9 5.47 10.98 -11.21
CA HIS A 9 6.49 10.59 -10.25
C HIS A 9 6.25 11.21 -8.87
N GLY A 10 6.84 10.59 -7.85
CA GLY A 10 6.79 11.06 -6.47
C GLY A 10 5.63 10.42 -5.71
N PHE A 11 5.04 11.15 -4.76
CA PHE A 11 4.04 10.59 -3.83
C PHE A 11 2.71 11.38 -3.81
N PRO A 12 2.08 11.68 -4.96
CA PRO A 12 0.88 12.51 -5.03
C PRO A 12 -0.36 11.89 -4.35
N HIS A 13 -0.45 10.57 -4.27
CA HIS A 13 -1.55 9.78 -3.70
C HIS A 13 -1.23 9.21 -2.31
N LEU A 14 -0.14 9.65 -1.68
CA LEU A 14 0.35 9.05 -0.43
C LEU A 14 -0.71 9.01 0.67
N ALA A 15 -1.54 10.05 0.79
CA ALA A 15 -2.62 10.08 1.77
C ALA A 15 -3.61 8.92 1.55
N THR A 16 -4.04 8.69 0.30
CA THR A 16 -4.93 7.58 -0.09
C THR A 16 -4.26 6.23 0.11
N VAL A 17 -2.99 6.07 -0.25
CA VAL A 17 -2.20 4.86 0.01
C VAL A 17 -2.16 4.52 1.51
N ARG A 18 -1.88 5.52 2.37
CA ARG A 18 -1.85 5.35 3.83
C ARG A 18 -3.23 4.99 4.39
N ALA A 19 -4.28 5.61 3.86
CA ALA A 19 -5.66 5.25 4.19
C ALA A 19 -5.98 3.81 3.78
N ALA A 20 -5.55 3.37 2.59
CA ALA A 20 -5.74 2.00 2.10
C ALA A 20 -5.03 0.96 2.99
N VAL A 21 -3.78 1.20 3.39
CA VAL A 21 -3.09 0.33 4.37
C VAL A 21 -3.86 0.26 5.69
N THR A 22 -4.35 1.40 6.18
CA THR A 22 -5.18 1.44 7.41
C THR A 22 -6.46 0.59 7.23
N ALA A 23 -7.15 0.76 6.10
CA ALA A 23 -8.38 0.07 5.77
C ALA A 23 -8.18 -1.45 5.65
N LEU A 24 -7.07 -1.89 5.04
CA LEU A 24 -6.69 -3.29 4.96
C LEU A 24 -6.55 -3.94 6.34
N TYR A 25 -5.78 -3.32 7.26
CA TYR A 25 -5.66 -3.87 8.61
C TYR A 25 -6.98 -3.84 9.38
N ARG A 26 -7.84 -2.84 9.15
CA ARG A 26 -9.16 -2.77 9.81
C ARG A 26 -10.07 -3.89 9.33
N ARG A 27 -10.09 -4.13 8.02
CA ARG A 27 -11.00 -5.09 7.43
C ARG A 27 -10.54 -6.54 7.60
N LEU A 28 -9.25 -6.79 7.37
CA LEU A 28 -8.69 -8.13 7.43
C LEU A 28 -8.28 -8.54 8.84
N SER A 29 -8.03 -7.58 9.73
CA SER A 29 -7.32 -7.76 11.01
C SER A 29 -5.82 -8.04 10.85
N TYR A 30 -5.07 -7.81 11.93
CA TYR A 30 -3.65 -8.17 12.04
C TYR A 30 -3.37 -9.63 11.66
N GLY A 31 -4.19 -10.57 12.15
CA GLY A 31 -3.95 -12.00 11.97
C GLY A 31 -3.98 -12.39 10.51
N THR A 32 -5.02 -12.00 9.79
CA THR A 32 -5.20 -12.30 8.36
C THR A 32 -4.13 -11.63 7.50
N VAL A 33 -3.78 -10.36 7.76
CA VAL A 33 -2.68 -9.71 7.04
C VAL A 33 -1.38 -10.50 7.21
N HIS A 34 -1.10 -11.00 8.42
CA HIS A 34 0.10 -11.79 8.68
C HIS A 34 0.11 -13.18 8.05
N GLN A 35 -1.04 -13.68 7.61
CA GLN A 35 -1.05 -14.90 6.81
C GLN A 35 -0.45 -14.66 5.41
N PHE A 36 -0.34 -13.41 4.95
CA PHE A 36 0.33 -13.04 3.70
C PHE A 36 1.82 -12.71 3.89
N ALA A 37 2.48 -13.30 4.89
CA ALA A 37 3.89 -12.98 5.19
C ALA A 37 4.86 -13.33 4.06
N VAL A 38 4.51 -14.27 3.20
CA VAL A 38 5.30 -14.69 2.03
C VAL A 38 4.68 -14.08 0.78
N SER A 39 5.49 -13.41 -0.05
CA SER A 39 5.03 -12.93 -1.36
C SER A 39 4.87 -14.07 -2.36
N VAL A 40 4.11 -13.85 -3.41
CA VAL A 40 4.03 -14.80 -4.53
C VAL A 40 5.44 -14.99 -5.10
N PRO A 41 5.99 -16.21 -5.16
CA PRO A 41 7.37 -16.39 -5.57
C PRO A 41 7.51 -16.27 -7.09
N PRO A 42 8.61 -15.70 -7.61
CA PRO A 42 8.79 -15.54 -9.06
C PRO A 42 8.70 -16.83 -9.86
N ALA A 43 9.10 -17.96 -9.29
CA ALA A 43 9.04 -19.27 -9.95
C ALA A 43 7.60 -19.69 -10.29
N ASP A 44 6.62 -19.35 -9.45
CA ASP A 44 5.23 -19.77 -9.61
C ASP A 44 4.48 -18.91 -10.64
N VAL A 45 4.98 -17.70 -10.89
CA VAL A 45 4.40 -16.72 -11.82
C VAL A 45 5.29 -16.42 -13.02
N ALA A 46 6.39 -17.15 -13.18
CA ALA A 46 7.24 -17.07 -14.37
C ALA A 46 6.43 -17.44 -15.61
N PHE A 47 6.51 -16.60 -16.63
CA PHE A 47 5.81 -16.78 -17.89
C PHE A 47 6.66 -16.26 -19.05
N CYS A 48 7.08 -17.16 -19.93
CA CYS A 48 7.96 -16.84 -21.04
C CYS A 48 7.29 -17.04 -22.40
N ASP A 49 7.97 -16.62 -23.47
CA ASP A 49 7.40 -16.60 -24.83
C ASP A 49 7.26 -18.00 -25.44
N VAL A 50 7.87 -19.02 -24.85
CA VAL A 50 7.75 -20.42 -25.29
C VAL A 50 6.59 -21.17 -24.62
N ASP A 51 6.03 -20.64 -23.53
CA ASP A 51 4.85 -21.22 -22.90
C ASP A 51 3.62 -21.08 -23.84
N ASP A 52 2.61 -21.94 -23.67
CA ASP A 52 1.32 -21.66 -24.29
C ASP A 52 0.67 -20.43 -23.64
N LEU A 53 0.15 -19.50 -24.46
CA LEU A 53 -0.35 -18.22 -23.97
C LEU A 53 -1.52 -18.40 -22.99
N HIS A 54 -2.50 -19.23 -23.32
CA HIS A 54 -3.71 -19.37 -22.53
C HIS A 54 -3.46 -20.26 -21.30
N LEU A 55 -2.75 -21.38 -21.46
CA LEU A 55 -2.41 -22.26 -20.35
C LEU A 55 -1.47 -21.57 -19.36
N GLY A 56 -0.49 -20.79 -19.85
CA GLY A 56 0.41 -20.00 -19.02
C GLY A 56 -0.33 -18.92 -18.23
N ALA A 57 -1.21 -18.14 -18.87
CA ALA A 57 -2.00 -17.12 -18.18
C ALA A 57 -2.93 -17.74 -17.12
N GLN A 58 -3.60 -18.86 -17.43
CA GLN A 58 -4.45 -19.57 -16.47
C GLN A 58 -3.66 -20.16 -15.30
N ARG A 59 -2.44 -20.67 -15.53
CA ARG A 59 -1.51 -21.12 -14.49
C ARG A 59 -1.20 -19.99 -13.52
N VAL A 60 -0.76 -18.84 -14.04
CA VAL A 60 -0.44 -17.65 -13.23
C VAL A 60 -1.66 -17.16 -12.45
N ALA A 61 -2.83 -17.09 -13.10
CA ALA A 61 -4.08 -16.71 -12.44
C ALA A 61 -4.44 -17.66 -11.28
N ARG A 62 -4.26 -18.97 -11.46
CA ARG A 62 -4.50 -19.96 -10.41
C ARG A 62 -3.58 -19.76 -9.21
N GLU A 63 -2.29 -19.49 -9.44
CA GLU A 63 -1.35 -19.23 -8.34
C GLU A 63 -1.69 -17.95 -7.58
N LEU A 64 -2.15 -16.90 -8.27
CA LEU A 64 -2.64 -15.67 -7.63
C LEU A 64 -3.93 -15.90 -6.82
N VAL A 65 -4.89 -16.67 -7.35
CA VAL A 65 -6.11 -17.07 -6.61
C VAL A 65 -5.77 -17.83 -5.34
N ARG A 66 -4.84 -18.79 -5.42
CA ARG A 66 -4.34 -19.56 -4.26
C ARG A 66 -3.66 -18.65 -3.25
N HIS A 67 -2.78 -17.76 -3.71
CA HIS A 67 -2.10 -16.78 -2.88
C HIS A 67 -3.10 -15.93 -2.08
N TYR A 68 -4.13 -15.41 -2.75
CA TYR A 68 -5.21 -14.64 -2.12
C TYR A 68 -6.22 -15.47 -1.33
N ARG A 69 -6.03 -16.80 -1.24
CA ARG A 69 -6.94 -17.74 -0.57
C ARG A 69 -8.38 -17.62 -1.05
N LEU A 70 -8.56 -17.26 -2.30
CA LEU A 70 -9.85 -17.25 -2.94
C LEU A 70 -10.30 -18.71 -3.20
N PRO A 71 -11.62 -18.99 -3.23
CA PRO A 71 -12.12 -20.30 -3.58
C PRO A 71 -11.52 -20.80 -4.90
N ASP A 72 -11.08 -22.05 -4.90
CA ASP A 72 -10.61 -22.71 -6.13
C ASP A 72 -11.80 -22.88 -7.08
N ALA A 73 -11.70 -22.21 -8.21
CA ALA A 73 -12.73 -22.12 -9.24
C ALA A 73 -12.06 -22.33 -10.58
N ARG A 74 -12.85 -22.52 -11.65
CA ARG A 74 -12.26 -22.58 -12.99
C ARG A 74 -11.79 -21.18 -13.41
N MET A 75 -10.55 -21.07 -13.90
CA MET A 75 -10.02 -19.83 -14.45
C MET A 75 -10.30 -19.79 -15.95
N VAL A 76 -10.94 -18.73 -16.42
CA VAL A 76 -11.11 -18.46 -17.84
C VAL A 76 -10.44 -17.13 -18.14
N VAL A 77 -9.27 -17.20 -18.80
CA VAL A 77 -8.52 -16.02 -19.24
C VAL A 77 -8.67 -15.88 -20.75
N ALA A 78 -9.33 -14.80 -21.17
CA ALA A 78 -9.52 -14.43 -22.57
C ALA A 78 -8.66 -13.21 -22.92
N PHE A 79 -8.32 -13.07 -24.21
CA PHE A 79 -7.60 -11.92 -24.73
C PHE A 79 -8.45 -11.24 -25.81
N ARG A 80 -8.65 -9.93 -25.69
CA ARG A 80 -9.41 -9.13 -26.66
C ARG A 80 -8.83 -7.72 -26.81
N GLU A 81 -9.12 -7.06 -27.91
CA GLU A 81 -8.88 -5.64 -28.05
C GLU A 81 -9.82 -4.86 -27.10
N MET A 82 -9.25 -3.97 -26.31
CA MET A 82 -9.97 -3.14 -25.34
C MET A 82 -9.18 -1.88 -25.00
N GLU A 83 -9.86 -0.85 -24.46
CA GLU A 83 -9.18 0.36 -23.97
C GLU A 83 -8.39 0.08 -22.69
N HIS A 84 -8.90 -0.79 -21.83
CA HIS A 84 -8.26 -1.13 -20.56
C HIS A 84 -7.24 -2.25 -20.72
N ALA A 85 -6.31 -2.35 -19.75
CA ALA A 85 -5.34 -3.45 -19.71
C ALA A 85 -6.01 -4.79 -19.40
N ALA A 86 -6.96 -4.80 -18.46
CA ALA A 86 -7.68 -5.99 -18.09
C ALA A 86 -9.03 -5.65 -17.44
N HIS A 87 -9.86 -6.66 -17.27
CA HIS A 87 -11.15 -6.60 -16.58
C HIS A 87 -11.49 -7.98 -16.00
N VAL A 88 -12.07 -8.02 -14.79
CA VAL A 88 -12.59 -9.23 -14.17
C VAL A 88 -14.08 -9.12 -13.86
N GLU A 89 -14.80 -10.21 -14.07
CA GLU A 89 -16.18 -10.31 -13.63
C GLU A 89 -16.26 -10.62 -12.12
N LEU A 90 -16.93 -9.75 -11.36
CA LEU A 90 -17.07 -9.87 -9.89
C LEU A 90 -18.28 -10.73 -9.45
N THR A 91 -19.12 -11.16 -10.38
CA THR A 91 -20.35 -11.91 -10.09
C THR A 91 -20.03 -13.31 -9.53
N ALA A 92 -20.96 -13.84 -8.72
CA ALA A 92 -20.83 -15.17 -8.16
C ALA A 92 -21.16 -16.23 -9.22
N GLY A 93 -20.18 -16.61 -10.03
CA GLY A 93 -20.21 -17.80 -10.87
C GLY A 93 -19.30 -18.92 -10.31
N PRO A 94 -19.39 -20.15 -10.84
CA PRO A 94 -18.44 -21.22 -10.51
C PRO A 94 -17.03 -21.01 -11.13
N GLU A 95 -16.82 -19.89 -11.82
CA GLU A 95 -15.63 -19.58 -12.60
C GLU A 95 -15.19 -18.13 -12.33
N TYR A 96 -13.90 -17.84 -12.43
CA TYR A 96 -13.40 -16.47 -12.57
C TYR A 96 -13.13 -16.19 -14.05
N PHE A 97 -13.84 -15.21 -14.60
CA PHE A 97 -13.65 -14.74 -15.96
C PHE A 97 -12.81 -13.46 -15.96
N ILE A 98 -11.65 -13.52 -16.61
CA ILE A 98 -10.71 -12.42 -16.71
C ILE A 98 -10.43 -12.16 -18.20
N GLU A 99 -10.61 -10.91 -18.62
CA GLU A 99 -10.26 -10.45 -19.95
C GLU A 99 -8.99 -9.63 -19.88
N LEU A 100 -7.99 -9.99 -20.69
CA LEU A 100 -6.76 -9.25 -20.86
C LEU A 100 -6.76 -8.56 -22.23
N ASN A 101 -6.10 -7.42 -22.31
CA ASN A 101 -5.88 -6.74 -23.58
C ASN A 101 -5.00 -7.59 -24.53
N ASP A 102 -5.32 -7.58 -25.82
CA ASP A 102 -4.56 -8.31 -26.84
C ASP A 102 -3.06 -7.93 -26.91
N ARG A 103 -2.66 -6.74 -26.45
CA ARG A 103 -1.24 -6.36 -26.35
C ARG A 103 -0.42 -7.30 -25.46
N PHE A 104 -1.05 -7.96 -24.49
CA PHE A 104 -0.36 -8.90 -23.61
C PHE A 104 0.04 -10.19 -24.32
N ARG A 105 -0.51 -10.48 -25.51
CA ARG A 105 -0.07 -11.59 -26.34
C ARG A 105 1.42 -11.51 -26.67
N THR A 106 1.94 -10.29 -26.82
CA THR A 106 3.34 -9.97 -27.12
C THR A 106 4.14 -9.48 -25.90
N HIS A 107 3.48 -9.23 -24.76
CA HIS A 107 4.10 -8.75 -23.51
C HIS A 107 3.80 -9.68 -22.34
N ARG A 108 4.16 -10.96 -22.48
CA ARG A 108 3.72 -12.01 -21.56
C ARG A 108 4.24 -11.86 -20.13
N ARG A 109 5.39 -11.21 -19.97
CA ARG A 109 5.99 -10.90 -18.67
C ARG A 109 5.10 -10.02 -17.80
N ASP A 110 4.24 -9.22 -18.42
CA ASP A 110 3.39 -8.25 -17.72
C ASP A 110 1.98 -8.82 -17.42
N ILE A 111 1.66 -10.02 -17.94
CA ILE A 111 0.39 -10.71 -17.67
C ILE A 111 0.21 -10.95 -16.17
N GLY A 112 1.28 -11.34 -15.47
CA GLY A 112 1.22 -11.55 -14.03
C GLY A 112 0.82 -10.30 -13.26
N ALA A 113 1.30 -9.13 -13.68
CA ALA A 113 0.94 -7.86 -13.08
C ALA A 113 -0.54 -7.50 -13.32
N ALA A 114 -1.02 -7.64 -14.56
CA ALA A 114 -2.43 -7.40 -14.88
C ALA A 114 -3.35 -8.35 -14.11
N LEU A 115 -3.04 -9.65 -14.09
CA LEU A 115 -3.81 -10.65 -13.34
C LEU A 115 -3.81 -10.37 -11.83
N ALA A 116 -2.66 -9.97 -11.26
CA ALA A 116 -2.56 -9.69 -9.84
C ALA A 116 -3.45 -8.51 -9.42
N HIS A 117 -3.54 -7.47 -10.25
CA HIS A 117 -4.44 -6.34 -10.06
C HIS A 117 -5.91 -6.76 -10.17
N GLU A 118 -6.30 -7.44 -11.25
CA GLU A 118 -7.70 -7.84 -11.46
C GLU A 118 -8.20 -8.82 -10.38
N ILE A 119 -7.41 -9.83 -10.04
CA ILE A 119 -7.81 -10.79 -9.00
C ILE A 119 -7.90 -10.11 -7.63
N MET A 120 -7.15 -9.02 -7.39
CA MET A 120 -7.32 -8.22 -6.17
C MET A 120 -8.67 -7.52 -6.12
N HIS A 121 -9.25 -7.07 -7.25
CA HIS A 121 -10.63 -6.57 -7.26
C HIS A 121 -11.62 -7.63 -6.76
N VAL A 122 -11.46 -8.89 -7.19
CA VAL A 122 -12.27 -10.02 -6.69
C VAL A 122 -12.10 -10.21 -5.18
N TYR A 123 -10.86 -10.17 -4.69
CA TYR A 123 -10.58 -10.31 -3.26
C TYR A 123 -11.19 -9.18 -2.43
N LEU A 124 -11.01 -7.93 -2.85
CA LEU A 124 -11.56 -6.74 -2.19
C LEU A 124 -13.09 -6.75 -2.20
N HIS A 125 -13.71 -7.13 -3.32
CA HIS A 125 -15.16 -7.28 -3.43
C HIS A 125 -15.70 -8.32 -2.43
N ARG A 126 -15.08 -9.50 -2.33
CA ARG A 126 -15.47 -10.51 -1.33
C ARG A 126 -15.26 -10.09 0.11
N MET A 127 -14.23 -9.27 0.32
CA MET A 127 -13.99 -8.67 1.61
C MET A 127 -14.88 -7.45 1.84
N ASP A 128 -15.78 -7.06 0.93
CA ASP A 128 -16.60 -5.85 1.06
C ASP A 128 -15.75 -4.63 1.49
N LEU A 129 -14.63 -4.44 0.79
CA LEU A 129 -13.68 -3.36 1.02
C LEU A 129 -13.54 -2.54 -0.25
N SER A 130 -14.08 -1.32 -0.22
CA SER A 130 -13.99 -0.37 -1.33
C SER A 130 -13.84 1.05 -0.80
N PHE A 131 -13.27 1.91 -1.63
CA PHE A 131 -13.26 3.35 -1.41
C PHE A 131 -14.32 4.04 -2.29
N PRO A 132 -14.84 5.21 -1.86
CA PRO A 132 -15.76 5.97 -2.69
C PRO A 132 -15.03 6.52 -3.92
N GLY A 133 -15.63 6.29 -5.09
CA GLY A 133 -15.10 6.78 -6.36
C GLY A 133 -14.05 5.86 -6.98
N THR A 134 -14.05 5.82 -8.31
CA THR A 134 -13.24 4.87 -9.09
C THR A 134 -11.75 5.04 -8.81
N ARG A 135 -11.20 6.26 -8.85
CA ARG A 135 -9.74 6.49 -8.69
C ARG A 135 -9.21 6.01 -7.34
N ASP A 136 -9.87 6.35 -6.25
CA ASP A 136 -9.43 5.95 -4.91
C ASP A 136 -9.58 4.45 -4.70
N ASN A 137 -10.60 3.83 -5.31
CA ASN A 137 -10.78 2.38 -5.28
C ASN A 137 -9.66 1.64 -6.04
N GLU A 138 -9.19 2.18 -7.17
CA GLU A 138 -8.05 1.61 -7.89
C GLU A 138 -6.73 1.74 -7.12
N ILE A 139 -6.52 2.88 -6.44
CA ILE A 139 -5.38 3.08 -5.52
C ILE A 139 -5.42 2.06 -4.38
N LEU A 140 -6.62 1.77 -3.83
CA LEU A 140 -6.82 0.71 -2.86
C LEU A 140 -6.45 -0.66 -3.44
N THR A 141 -6.90 -0.99 -4.66
CA THR A 141 -6.57 -2.25 -5.35
C THR A 141 -5.07 -2.42 -5.52
N ASP A 142 -4.35 -1.42 -6.02
CA ASP A 142 -2.89 -1.51 -6.18
C ASP A 142 -2.16 -1.60 -4.84
N THR A 143 -2.61 -0.81 -3.85
CA THR A 143 -2.06 -0.85 -2.49
C THR A 143 -2.25 -2.23 -1.87
N ALA A 144 -3.43 -2.83 -2.02
CA ALA A 144 -3.74 -4.16 -1.50
C ALA A 144 -2.94 -5.25 -2.22
N THR A 145 -2.90 -5.21 -3.55
CA THR A 145 -2.10 -6.12 -4.39
C THR A 145 -0.64 -6.12 -3.94
N THR A 146 -0.10 -4.93 -3.68
CA THR A 146 1.29 -4.75 -3.25
C THR A 146 1.52 -5.19 -1.82
N TYR A 147 0.70 -4.72 -0.89
CA TYR A 147 0.91 -5.01 0.52
C TYR A 147 0.70 -6.48 0.87
N LEU A 148 -0.21 -7.16 0.16
CA LEU A 148 -0.52 -8.58 0.36
C LEU A 148 0.39 -9.52 -0.45
N GLY A 149 1.43 -9.03 -1.11
CA GLY A 149 2.55 -9.86 -1.58
C GLY A 149 2.60 -10.18 -3.07
N ALA A 150 1.84 -9.48 -3.92
CA ALA A 150 1.92 -9.65 -5.38
C ALA A 150 2.41 -8.39 -6.12
N GLY A 151 2.55 -7.24 -5.46
CA GLY A 151 2.89 -5.98 -6.14
C GLY A 151 4.34 -5.82 -6.59
N TRP A 152 5.23 -6.76 -6.29
CA TRP A 152 6.53 -6.78 -6.96
C TRP A 152 6.37 -7.01 -8.47
N LEU A 153 5.34 -7.75 -8.90
CA LEU A 153 4.99 -7.91 -10.32
C LEU A 153 4.59 -6.58 -10.95
N LEU A 154 3.77 -5.79 -10.26
CA LEU A 154 3.28 -4.49 -10.75
C LEU A 154 4.43 -3.49 -10.86
N LEU A 155 5.31 -3.44 -9.85
CA LEU A 155 6.47 -2.55 -9.88
C LEU A 155 7.49 -2.97 -10.95
N ASP A 156 7.72 -4.28 -11.15
CA ASP A 156 8.69 -4.76 -12.14
C ASP A 156 8.19 -4.65 -13.58
N ALA A 157 6.86 -4.72 -13.79
CA ALA A 157 6.23 -4.46 -15.08
C ALA A 157 6.27 -2.97 -15.48
N PHE A 158 6.65 -2.08 -14.56
CA PHE A 158 6.78 -0.65 -14.86
C PHE A 158 7.95 -0.40 -15.82
N ARG A 159 7.64 0.19 -16.98
CA ARG A 159 8.65 0.59 -17.96
C ARG A 159 8.29 1.95 -18.56
N GLU A 160 9.25 2.86 -18.45
CA GLU A 160 9.27 4.13 -19.16
C GLU A 160 10.49 4.15 -20.08
N ASP A 161 10.26 4.17 -21.38
CA ASP A 161 11.28 4.52 -22.36
C ASP A 161 10.91 5.83 -23.07
N GLY A 162 11.89 6.48 -23.71
CA GLY A 162 11.69 7.80 -24.32
C GLY A 162 10.68 7.84 -25.49
N VAL A 163 10.02 6.71 -25.79
CA VAL A 163 9.08 6.53 -26.91
C VAL A 163 7.73 5.95 -26.45
N SER A 164 7.67 5.30 -25.28
CA SER A 164 6.47 4.69 -24.70
C SER A 164 6.53 4.56 -23.17
N SER A 165 5.39 4.81 -22.51
CA SER A 165 5.18 4.48 -21.10
C SER A 165 4.14 3.37 -20.97
N GLN A 166 4.50 2.27 -20.32
CA GLN A 166 3.57 1.19 -19.98
C GLN A 166 3.35 1.22 -18.47
N LYS A 167 2.17 1.69 -18.05
CA LYS A 167 1.76 1.78 -16.64
C LYS A 167 0.66 0.76 -16.38
N LEU A 168 0.90 -0.15 -15.43
CA LEU A 168 -0.12 -1.00 -14.82
C LEU A 168 -0.39 -0.46 -13.42
N GLY A 169 -1.63 -0.04 -13.17
CA GLY A 169 -2.06 0.58 -11.93
C GLY A 169 -2.12 2.12 -11.95
N TYR A 170 -2.57 2.68 -10.85
CA TYR A 170 -2.82 4.08 -10.57
C TYR A 170 -1.74 4.70 -9.68
N LEU A 171 -1.03 3.90 -8.89
CA LEU A 171 0.14 4.36 -8.12
C LEU A 171 1.28 4.82 -9.04
N THR A 172 2.06 5.78 -8.56
CA THR A 172 3.38 6.08 -9.15
C THR A 172 4.36 4.93 -8.86
N PRO A 173 5.49 4.82 -9.59
CA PRO A 173 6.54 3.86 -9.24
C PRO A 173 7.00 4.01 -7.79
N GLU A 174 7.24 5.23 -7.32
CA GLU A 174 7.71 5.47 -5.96
C GLU A 174 6.66 5.08 -4.90
N GLU A 175 5.36 5.24 -5.20
CA GLU A 175 4.27 4.79 -4.33
C GLU A 175 4.18 3.27 -4.25
N PHE A 176 4.30 2.56 -5.38
CA PHE A 176 4.47 1.10 -5.38
C PHE A 176 5.67 0.69 -4.52
N GLY A 177 6.81 1.36 -4.74
CA GLY A 177 8.02 1.16 -3.94
C GLY A 177 7.79 1.40 -2.45
N TYR A 178 6.99 2.41 -2.09
CA TYR A 178 6.65 2.71 -0.69
C TYR A 178 5.81 1.61 -0.08
N VAL A 179 4.73 1.18 -0.72
CA VAL A 179 3.85 0.11 -0.20
C VAL A 179 4.65 -1.19 -0.05
N LEU A 180 5.47 -1.52 -1.04
CA LEU A 180 6.32 -2.70 -1.03
C LEU A 180 7.36 -2.61 0.10
N ALA A 181 8.01 -1.47 0.29
CA ALA A 181 8.94 -1.27 1.41
C ALA A 181 8.26 -1.36 2.77
N LYS A 182 7.02 -0.85 2.91
CA LYS A 182 6.25 -0.96 4.15
C LYS A 182 5.94 -2.41 4.49
N ARG A 183 5.65 -3.23 3.47
CA ARG A 183 5.53 -4.69 3.60
C ARG A 183 6.87 -5.31 4.01
N SER A 184 7.95 -5.02 3.29
CA SER A 184 9.29 -5.53 3.57
C SER A 184 9.72 -5.30 5.01
N LEU A 185 9.46 -4.11 5.56
CA LEU A 185 9.77 -3.77 6.96
C LEU A 185 8.94 -4.56 7.98
N VAL A 186 7.69 -4.93 7.64
CA VAL A 186 6.81 -5.71 8.53
C VAL A 186 7.19 -7.19 8.53
N PHE A 187 7.58 -7.74 7.39
CA PHE A 187 7.80 -9.18 7.21
C PHE A 187 9.27 -9.60 7.14
N GLY A 188 10.20 -8.64 7.02
CA GLY A 188 11.63 -8.94 6.87
C GLY A 188 11.97 -9.54 5.50
N GLU A 189 11.20 -9.23 4.47
CA GLU A 189 11.39 -9.71 3.09
C GLU A 189 12.14 -8.67 2.26
N ASP A 190 13.00 -9.10 1.33
CA ASP A 190 13.66 -8.23 0.36
C ASP A 190 13.28 -8.63 -1.07
N PRO A 191 12.30 -7.94 -1.69
CA PRO A 191 11.85 -8.26 -3.04
C PRO A 191 12.80 -7.74 -4.13
N SER A 192 13.86 -7.00 -3.76
CA SER A 192 14.76 -6.40 -4.74
C SER A 192 15.46 -7.43 -5.63
N ALA A 193 15.72 -8.63 -5.11
CA ALA A 193 16.32 -9.73 -5.86
C ALA A 193 15.44 -10.25 -7.02
N TRP A 194 14.15 -9.86 -7.07
CA TRP A 194 13.21 -10.29 -8.10
C TRP A 194 13.03 -9.25 -9.21
N PHE A 195 13.52 -8.03 -9.01
CA PHE A 195 13.38 -6.99 -10.02
C PHE A 195 14.31 -7.24 -11.19
N THR A 196 13.73 -7.14 -12.38
CA THR A 196 14.42 -7.17 -13.67
C THR A 196 14.60 -5.76 -14.25
N SER A 197 13.85 -4.75 -13.78
CA SER A 197 13.93 -3.38 -14.25
C SER A 197 14.71 -2.44 -13.31
N ALA A 198 15.59 -1.60 -13.86
CA ALA A 198 16.34 -0.59 -13.09
C ALA A 198 15.42 0.47 -12.44
N GLN A 199 14.26 0.71 -13.06
CA GLN A 199 13.23 1.60 -12.54
C GLN A 199 12.61 1.05 -11.26
N ALA A 200 12.30 -0.26 -11.21
CA ALA A 200 11.80 -0.91 -10.00
C ALA A 200 12.77 -0.77 -8.82
N TYR A 201 14.08 -0.98 -9.04
CA TYR A 201 15.09 -0.76 -8.00
C TYR A 201 15.10 0.67 -7.48
N THR A 202 15.10 1.66 -8.39
CA THR A 202 15.13 3.09 -8.04
C THR A 202 13.88 3.48 -7.25
N ALA A 203 12.71 3.08 -7.74
CA ALA A 203 11.42 3.33 -7.12
C ALA A 203 11.31 2.68 -5.73
N TYR A 204 11.73 1.42 -5.58
CA TYR A 204 11.77 0.73 -4.30
C TYR A 204 12.71 1.43 -3.30
N ALA A 205 13.89 1.87 -3.74
CA ALA A 205 14.82 2.60 -2.87
C ALA A 205 14.22 3.92 -2.36
N ARG A 206 13.55 4.69 -3.23
CA ARG A 206 12.83 5.92 -2.85
C ARG A 206 11.66 5.63 -1.91
N GLY A 207 10.89 4.59 -2.21
CA GLY A 207 9.81 4.11 -1.36
C GLY A 207 10.28 3.69 0.03
N LEU A 208 11.40 2.98 0.12
CA LEU A 208 12.03 2.56 1.38
C LEU A 208 12.56 3.74 2.19
N GLU A 209 13.16 4.74 1.54
CA GLU A 209 13.55 5.98 2.20
C GLU A 209 12.33 6.66 2.85
N ARG A 210 11.22 6.74 2.12
CA ARG A 210 9.95 7.30 2.61
C ARG A 210 9.33 6.47 3.72
N ALA A 211 9.33 5.14 3.61
CA ALA A 211 8.84 4.23 4.64
C ALA A 211 9.61 4.38 5.95
N ARG A 212 10.95 4.41 5.87
CA ARG A 212 11.81 4.65 7.04
C ARG A 212 11.67 6.07 7.60
N HIS A 213 11.29 7.05 6.77
CA HIS A 213 11.01 8.40 7.26
C HIS A 213 9.80 8.44 8.19
N ASP A 214 8.77 7.62 7.95
CA ASP A 214 7.61 7.50 8.85
C ASP A 214 8.04 7.08 10.26
N GLU A 215 9.03 6.18 10.39
CA GLU A 215 9.58 5.69 11.66
C GLU A 215 10.44 6.73 12.39
N ARG A 216 10.88 7.78 11.69
CA ARG A 216 11.70 8.87 12.24
C ARG A 216 10.89 10.14 12.54
N GLN A 217 9.55 10.06 12.54
CA GLN A 217 8.72 11.20 12.93
C GLN A 217 8.55 11.27 14.46
N PRO A 218 8.60 12.46 15.06
CA PRO A 218 8.15 12.64 16.44
C PRO A 218 6.70 12.16 16.59
N PRO A 219 6.33 11.58 17.75
CA PRO A 219 7.10 11.44 18.98
C PRO A 219 7.96 10.17 19.06
N LEU A 220 8.23 9.48 17.95
CA LEU A 220 9.04 8.25 17.98
C LEU A 220 10.47 8.54 18.43
N THR A 221 11.07 7.61 19.17
CA THR A 221 12.44 7.76 19.70
C THR A 221 13.49 7.94 18.60
N ALA A 222 13.26 7.38 17.41
CA ALA A 222 14.12 7.52 16.25
C ALA A 222 14.05 8.91 15.58
N ALA A 223 13.22 9.83 16.09
CA ALA A 223 13.13 11.18 15.55
C ALA A 223 14.45 11.94 15.67
N GLY A 224 14.87 12.54 14.55
CA GLY A 224 16.08 13.36 14.48
C GLY A 224 15.94 14.69 15.24
N TRP A 225 17.09 15.33 15.49
CA TRP A 225 17.17 16.57 16.27
C TRP A 225 16.25 17.69 15.79
N ALA A 226 16.16 17.91 14.47
CA ALA A 226 15.31 18.96 13.91
C ALA A 226 13.82 18.68 14.18
N GLY A 227 13.38 17.42 14.05
CA GLY A 227 12.03 16.99 14.38
C GLY A 227 11.72 17.18 15.87
N ARG A 228 12.66 16.81 16.75
CA ARG A 228 12.52 16.98 18.20
C ARG A 228 12.44 18.44 18.63
N ARG A 229 13.20 19.33 17.99
CA ARG A 229 13.10 20.78 18.23
C ARG A 229 11.75 21.35 17.84
N ARG A 230 11.21 20.96 16.68
CA ARG A 230 9.85 21.35 16.27
C ARG A 230 8.81 20.82 17.26
N TYR A 231 8.88 19.54 17.59
CA TYR A 231 7.99 18.90 18.56
C TYR A 231 8.01 19.61 19.93
N ALA A 232 9.19 19.97 20.46
CA ALA A 232 9.30 20.69 21.74
C ALA A 232 8.73 22.12 21.67
N ARG A 233 8.84 22.80 20.52
CA ARG A 233 8.21 24.11 20.31
C ARG A 233 6.69 23.97 20.25
N ASP A 234 6.18 23.04 19.46
CA ASP A 234 4.74 22.84 19.27
C ASP A 234 4.07 22.36 20.58
N ARG A 235 4.79 21.55 21.38
CA ARG A 235 4.36 21.16 22.74
C ARG A 235 4.18 22.37 23.65
N ARG A 236 5.16 23.28 23.70
CA ARG A 236 5.09 24.51 24.52
C ARG A 236 3.92 25.39 24.09
N HIS A 237 3.72 25.54 22.78
CA HIS A 237 2.57 26.28 22.26
C HIS A 237 1.24 25.66 22.69
N ALA A 238 1.10 24.35 22.58
CA ALA A 238 -0.11 23.64 23.03
C ALA A 238 -0.37 23.76 24.54
N GLN A 239 0.68 23.79 25.37
CA GLN A 239 0.58 24.03 26.82
C GLN A 239 0.04 25.43 27.11
N HIS A 240 0.59 26.46 26.48
CA HIS A 240 0.11 27.84 26.67
C HIS A 240 -1.34 28.04 26.22
N VAL A 241 -1.76 27.41 25.11
CA VAL A 241 -3.16 27.46 24.65
C VAL A 241 -4.09 26.78 25.65
N ALA A 242 -3.69 25.65 26.24
CA ALA A 242 -4.48 24.96 27.25
C ALA A 242 -4.63 25.75 28.57
N GLU A 243 -3.61 26.55 28.93
CA GLU A 243 -3.62 27.39 30.14
C GLU A 243 -4.42 28.70 29.97
N GLY A 244 -4.52 29.22 28.74
CA GLY A 244 -5.11 30.54 28.44
C GLY A 244 -6.58 30.56 27.98
N ALA A 245 -7.20 29.41 27.68
CA ALA A 245 -8.54 29.35 27.09
C ALA A 245 -9.44 28.26 27.71
N GLY A 246 -10.55 28.69 28.35
CA GLY A 246 -11.71 27.86 28.67
C GLY A 246 -12.58 27.53 27.44
N GLY A 247 -11.97 27.18 26.31
CA GLY A 247 -12.67 27.01 25.04
C GLY A 247 -11.90 26.13 24.07
N SER A 248 -12.58 25.10 23.58
CA SER A 248 -12.10 24.11 22.61
C SER A 248 -11.48 24.74 21.36
N SER A 249 -10.16 24.61 21.18
CA SER A 249 -9.55 24.69 19.86
C SER A 249 -9.47 23.28 19.28
N GLY A 250 -10.61 22.85 18.72
CA GLY A 250 -10.68 21.70 17.83
C GLY A 250 -9.90 21.99 16.56
N GLY A 251 -8.61 21.65 16.56
CA GLY A 251 -7.81 21.50 15.34
C GLY A 251 -8.02 20.11 14.76
N ALA A 252 -9.23 19.84 14.29
CA ALA A 252 -9.41 18.90 13.19
C ALA A 252 -8.74 19.51 11.95
N ASP A 253 -8.23 18.68 11.05
CA ASP A 253 -7.64 19.04 9.75
C ASP A 253 -6.13 19.37 9.73
N ALA A 254 -5.35 18.33 10.02
CA ALA A 254 -4.37 17.92 9.03
C ALA A 254 -4.24 16.40 9.13
N ALA A 255 -5.00 15.67 8.31
CA ALA A 255 -4.91 14.21 8.22
C ALA A 255 -3.46 13.73 7.98
N ASP A 256 -2.62 14.60 7.39
CA ASP A 256 -1.22 14.37 7.10
C ASP A 256 -0.21 14.98 8.10
N ALA A 257 -0.66 15.63 9.18
CA ALA A 257 0.27 16.15 10.19
C ALA A 257 0.98 14.99 10.92
N PRO A 258 2.31 15.10 11.15
CA PRO A 258 3.10 14.03 11.78
C PRO A 258 2.67 13.77 13.22
N TYR A 259 2.10 14.77 13.89
CA TYR A 259 1.47 14.64 15.20
C TYR A 259 0.53 15.84 15.45
N ALA A 260 -0.35 15.70 16.43
CA ALA A 260 -1.18 16.78 16.96
C ALA A 260 -1.29 16.67 18.48
N PHE A 261 -1.14 17.81 19.17
CA PHE A 261 -1.41 17.89 20.61
C PHE A 261 -2.89 18.16 20.85
N ALA A 262 -3.44 17.54 21.88
CA ALA A 262 -4.79 17.81 22.35
C ALA A 262 -4.77 17.95 23.87
N ALA A 263 -5.31 19.07 24.35
CA ALA A 263 -5.62 19.23 25.76
C ALA A 263 -6.73 18.26 26.14
N ASP A 264 -6.61 17.63 27.30
CA ASP A 264 -7.70 16.86 27.90
C ASP A 264 -8.36 17.78 28.93
N PRO A 265 -9.67 18.12 28.81
CA PRO A 265 -10.32 19.13 29.66
C PRO A 265 -10.17 18.90 31.17
N ALA A 266 -9.89 17.65 31.58
CA ALA A 266 -9.66 17.27 32.98
C ALA A 266 -8.33 16.51 33.18
N GLY A 267 -7.39 16.55 32.23
CA GLY A 267 -6.24 15.65 32.23
C GLY A 267 -4.95 16.18 31.60
N PRO A 268 -3.83 15.43 31.73
CA PRO A 268 -2.54 15.84 31.21
C PRO A 268 -2.51 15.79 29.67
N LEU A 269 -1.78 16.74 29.06
CA LEU A 269 -1.62 16.89 27.62
C LEU A 269 -1.37 15.54 26.91
N ARG A 270 -2.02 15.35 25.78
CA ARG A 270 -1.90 14.15 24.94
C ARG A 270 -1.33 14.52 23.58
N VAL A 271 -0.58 13.60 22.99
CA VAL A 271 -0.18 13.68 21.58
C VAL A 271 -0.79 12.53 20.79
N THR A 272 -1.29 12.86 19.60
CA THR A 272 -1.80 11.89 18.63
C THR A 272 -0.92 11.89 17.40
N PHE A 273 -0.52 10.72 16.91
CA PHE A 273 0.37 10.57 15.75
C PHE A 273 0.01 9.28 14.97
N PRO A 274 0.30 9.17 13.67
CA PRO A 274 0.03 7.96 12.90
C PRO A 274 1.01 6.85 13.27
N CYS A 275 0.52 5.61 13.37
CA CYS A 275 1.36 4.43 13.47
C CYS A 275 2.27 4.32 12.24
N PRO A 276 3.60 4.20 12.37
CA PRO A 276 4.49 4.09 11.22
C PRO A 276 4.36 2.76 10.48
N THR A 277 3.52 1.83 10.92
CA THR A 277 3.22 0.59 10.18
C THR A 277 1.92 0.73 9.39
N CYS A 278 0.82 1.03 10.06
CA CYS A 278 -0.53 0.98 9.47
C CYS A 278 -1.26 2.34 9.42
N HIS A 279 -0.62 3.44 9.83
CA HIS A 279 -1.18 4.80 9.83
C HIS A 279 -2.41 5.06 10.70
N GLN A 280 -2.92 4.05 11.43
CA GLN A 280 -3.87 4.27 12.52
C GLN A 280 -3.31 5.30 13.50
N ARG A 281 -4.11 6.33 13.81
CA ARG A 281 -3.73 7.33 14.81
C ARG A 281 -3.68 6.69 16.20
N ILE A 282 -2.58 6.90 16.89
CA ILE A 282 -2.31 6.46 18.26
C ILE A 282 -2.24 7.70 19.14
N ARG A 283 -2.90 7.64 20.31
CA ARG A 283 -2.90 8.72 21.31
C ARG A 283 -2.14 8.27 22.54
N VAL A 284 -1.19 9.08 23.00
CA VAL A 284 -0.34 8.79 24.18
C VAL A 284 -0.24 10.01 25.11
N PRO A 285 0.04 9.81 26.42
CA PRO A 285 0.38 10.90 27.34
C PRO A 285 1.69 11.59 26.95
N VAL A 286 1.75 12.91 27.13
CA VAL A 286 2.98 13.72 27.01
C VAL A 286 3.70 13.74 28.36
N LYS A 287 4.63 12.80 28.57
CA LYS A 287 5.31 12.60 29.87
C LYS A 287 6.74 12.02 29.77
N GLY A 288 7.43 12.25 28.66
CA GLY A 288 8.74 11.65 28.38
C GLY A 288 8.61 10.29 27.70
N ARG A 289 9.45 9.32 28.10
CA ARG A 289 9.49 8.00 27.44
C ARG A 289 8.21 7.19 27.70
N VAL A 290 7.61 6.71 26.61
CA VAL A 290 6.37 5.92 26.64
C VAL A 290 6.48 4.80 25.61
N ARG A 291 6.08 3.59 26.00
CA ARG A 291 5.90 2.47 25.08
C ARG A 291 4.43 2.39 24.69
N ALA A 292 4.13 2.46 23.39
CA ALA A 292 2.77 2.43 22.86
C ALA A 292 2.57 1.21 21.96
N ARG A 293 1.44 0.52 22.09
CA ARG A 293 1.07 -0.55 21.17
C ARG A 293 -0.05 -0.05 20.26
N CYS A 294 0.13 -0.16 18.95
CA CYS A 294 -0.94 0.12 18.00
C CYS A 294 -2.08 -0.88 18.21
N GLY A 295 -3.30 -0.40 18.48
CA GLY A 295 -4.47 -1.28 18.63
C GLY A 295 -4.85 -2.01 17.34
N LEU A 296 -4.41 -1.51 16.19
CA LEU A 296 -4.75 -2.06 14.88
C LEU A 296 -3.75 -3.12 14.39
N CYS A 297 -2.52 -2.71 14.09
CA CYS A 297 -1.48 -3.60 13.56
C CYS A 297 -0.58 -4.21 14.65
N ARG A 298 -0.89 -3.99 15.93
CA ARG A 298 -0.16 -4.53 17.09
C ARG A 298 1.31 -4.13 17.22
N THR A 299 1.86 -3.33 16.29
CA THR A 299 3.22 -2.78 16.36
C THR A 299 3.44 -2.08 17.69
N VAL A 300 4.56 -2.37 18.33
CA VAL A 300 4.99 -1.71 19.56
C VAL A 300 6.00 -0.62 19.20
N LEU A 301 5.74 0.58 19.70
CA LEU A 301 6.46 1.81 19.38
C LEU A 301 7.09 2.37 20.65
N GLU A 302 8.36 2.74 20.55
CA GLU A 302 9.05 3.52 21.57
C GLU A 302 8.89 5.00 21.25
N CYS A 303 8.32 5.76 22.18
CA CYS A 303 8.06 7.19 22.04
C CYS A 303 8.82 7.99 23.11
N ASP A 304 9.16 9.23 22.78
CA ASP A 304 9.73 10.23 23.68
C ASP A 304 8.93 11.53 23.53
N THR A 305 8.02 11.76 24.49
CA THR A 305 6.91 12.72 24.41
C THR A 305 7.08 13.95 25.29
#